data_AF-A0A8C0IXA7-F1
#
_entry.id   AF-A0A8C0IXA7-F1
#
_cell.length_a   1.000
_cell.length_b   1.000
_cell.length_c   1.000
_cell.angle_alpha   90.00
_cell.angle_beta   90.00
_cell.angle_gamma   90.00
#
_symmetry.space_group_name_H-M   'P 1'
#
loop_
_entity.id
_entity.type
_entity.pdbx_description
1 polymer ?
#
loop_
_entity_poly.entity_id
_entity_poly.type
_entity_poly.pdbx_seq_one_letter_code
_entity_poly.pdbx_strand_id
1 'polypeptide(L)'
;REKEEDGLETSPSKAECSVWEDLTLEKARLELNENPDTLHQDIQEVRDMVITRPDIGFLRTDDAFILRFLRARKFQHFEAFRLLAQYFEYRQQNLDMFKSFKATDPGIKQALKDGFPGGLANLDHYGRKILVLSPSIIDRYTLVDILRAILLSLEAMIEDPELQVNGFVLIIDWSNFTFKGWGLGSLAGSSGAEQDGPVGQMWLAGRNLPMSDVEALYANIPHKDVLQAVRNSIPDTITANLVAELCDFVLIHSYFRFGDNLYLQIGRTAMGTHMAPQYANIFMADLEQRFLSFCPLTPT
;
A
#
# COMPACT_ATOMS: atom_id res chain seq x y z
N ARG A 1 -31.96 3.28 -38.56
CA ARG A 1 -31.49 3.15 -37.17
C ARG A 1 -30.05 2.71 -37.25
N GLU A 2 -29.18 3.67 -36.97
CA GLU A 2 -27.73 3.60 -37.10
C GLU A 2 -27.15 2.44 -36.28
N LYS A 3 -26.10 1.84 -36.81
CA LYS A 3 -25.21 0.95 -36.08
C LYS A 3 -24.17 1.84 -35.40
N GLU A 4 -24.14 1.85 -34.08
CA GLU A 4 -22.98 2.33 -33.32
C GLU A 4 -21.81 1.38 -33.61
N GLU A 5 -20.74 1.93 -34.18
CA GLU A 5 -19.44 1.27 -34.27
C GLU A 5 -18.76 1.40 -32.91
N ASP A 6 -18.60 0.28 -32.21
CA ASP A 6 -17.74 0.16 -31.05
C ASP A 6 -16.30 0.57 -31.44
N GLY A 7 -15.81 1.62 -30.79
CA GLY A 7 -14.44 2.11 -30.93
C GLY A 7 -13.43 1.06 -30.48
N LEU A 8 -12.76 0.47 -31.47
CA LEU A 8 -11.62 -0.41 -31.30
C LEU A 8 -10.49 0.35 -30.57
N GLU A 9 -10.16 -0.05 -29.34
CA GLU A 9 -8.96 0.38 -28.64
C GLU A 9 -7.73 -0.03 -29.45
N THR A 10 -7.14 0.92 -30.17
CA THR A 10 -5.91 0.70 -30.94
C THR A 10 -4.72 0.82 -30.00
N SER A 11 -3.95 -0.26 -29.89
CA SER A 11 -2.61 -0.25 -29.29
C SER A 11 -1.76 0.88 -29.88
N PRO A 12 -0.90 1.54 -29.08
CA PRO A 12 -0.11 2.68 -29.53
C PRO A 12 0.74 2.34 -30.76
N SER A 13 0.92 3.34 -31.63
CA SER A 13 1.70 3.19 -32.85
C SER A 13 3.19 2.98 -32.54
N LYS A 14 3.95 2.34 -33.44
CA LYS A 14 5.40 2.13 -33.26
C LYS A 14 6.19 3.41 -33.00
N ALA A 15 5.75 4.54 -33.56
CA ALA A 15 6.40 5.84 -33.38
C ALA A 15 6.11 6.44 -32.00
N GLU A 16 4.94 6.19 -31.43
CA GLU A 16 4.61 6.58 -30.06
C GLU A 16 5.39 5.73 -29.06
N CYS A 17 5.51 4.42 -29.27
CA CYS A 17 6.34 3.54 -28.43
C CYS A 17 7.80 4.01 -28.34
N SER A 18 8.44 4.39 -29.46
CA SER A 18 9.83 4.83 -29.45
C SER A 18 10.06 6.14 -28.68
N VAL A 19 9.07 7.04 -28.65
CA VAL A 19 9.18 8.30 -27.90
C VAL A 19 9.09 8.06 -26.39
N TRP A 20 8.25 7.12 -25.96
CA TRP A 20 8.14 6.74 -24.54
C TRP A 20 9.38 6.00 -24.03
N GLU A 21 10.02 5.18 -24.86
CA GLU A 21 11.29 4.53 -24.52
C GLU A 21 12.40 5.57 -24.24
N ASP A 22 12.56 6.56 -25.13
CA ASP A 22 13.57 7.63 -24.97
C ASP A 22 13.31 8.50 -23.74
N LEU A 23 12.04 8.85 -23.48
CA LEU A 23 11.65 9.63 -22.29
C LEU A 23 11.90 8.86 -20.99
N THR A 24 11.64 7.55 -21.00
CA THR A 24 11.82 6.69 -19.83
C THR A 24 13.30 6.49 -19.50
N LEU A 25 14.15 6.32 -20.52
CA LEU A 25 15.60 6.23 -20.35
C LEU A 25 16.17 7.52 -19.75
N GLU A 26 15.79 8.68 -20.29
CA GLU A 26 16.26 9.96 -19.76
C GLU A 26 15.77 10.21 -18.34
N LYS A 27 14.53 9.82 -18.02
CA LYS A 27 13.99 9.86 -16.66
C LYS A 27 14.75 8.93 -15.71
N ALA A 28 15.07 7.70 -16.13
CA ALA A 28 15.87 6.78 -15.32
C ALA A 28 17.26 7.36 -15.00
N ARG A 29 17.90 7.96 -16.02
CA ARG A 29 19.20 8.62 -15.87
C ARG A 29 19.13 9.80 -14.88
N LEU A 30 18.12 10.67 -15.02
CA LEU A 30 17.99 11.89 -14.22
C LEU A 30 17.46 11.64 -12.79
N GLU A 31 16.45 10.79 -12.63
CA GLU A 31 15.76 10.59 -11.35
C GLU A 31 16.33 9.44 -10.52
N LEU A 32 16.91 8.42 -11.17
CA LEU A 32 17.40 7.20 -10.52
C LEU A 32 18.93 7.06 -10.55
N ASN A 33 19.63 7.94 -11.28
CA ASN A 33 21.08 7.82 -11.54
C ASN A 33 21.46 6.54 -12.30
N GLU A 34 20.55 6.01 -13.12
CA GLU A 34 20.84 4.85 -13.95
C GLU A 34 21.85 5.22 -15.05
N ASN A 35 22.98 4.53 -15.08
CA ASN A 35 24.01 4.72 -16.10
C ASN A 35 24.22 3.40 -16.88
N PRO A 36 23.88 3.37 -18.19
CA PRO A 36 24.07 2.17 -19.02
C PRO A 36 25.51 1.64 -19.04
N ASP A 37 26.51 2.52 -18.92
CA ASP A 37 27.92 2.13 -19.00
C ASP A 37 28.41 1.41 -17.73
N THR A 38 27.79 1.68 -16.57
CA THR A 38 28.16 1.07 -15.28
C THR A 38 27.18 -0.02 -14.83
N LEU A 39 26.08 -0.21 -15.54
CA LEU A 39 24.96 -1.08 -15.14
C LEU A 39 25.41 -2.50 -14.72
N HIS A 40 26.31 -3.11 -15.50
CA HIS A 40 26.84 -4.43 -15.17
C HIS A 40 27.62 -4.41 -13.85
N GLN A 41 28.45 -3.39 -13.63
CA GLN A 41 29.19 -3.24 -12.38
C GLN A 41 28.25 -3.01 -11.19
N ASP A 42 27.26 -2.14 -11.35
CA ASP A 42 26.28 -1.83 -10.30
C ASP A 42 25.52 -3.08 -9.83
N ILE A 43 25.15 -3.96 -10.76
CA ILE A 43 24.50 -5.23 -10.47
C ILE A 43 25.45 -6.19 -9.74
N GLN A 44 26.71 -6.27 -10.16
CA GLN A 44 27.69 -7.15 -9.49
C GLN A 44 27.97 -6.71 -8.06
N GLU A 45 28.06 -5.41 -7.78
CA GLU A 45 28.28 -4.91 -6.42
C GLU A 45 27.17 -5.34 -5.45
N VAL A 46 25.90 -5.31 -5.89
CA VAL A 46 24.78 -5.85 -5.10
C VAL A 46 24.90 -7.37 -4.92
N ARG A 47 25.30 -8.09 -5.96
CA ARG A 47 25.45 -9.55 -5.94
C ARG A 47 26.59 -10.00 -5.01
N ASP A 48 27.68 -9.25 -4.93
CA ASP A 48 28.79 -9.52 -4.01
C ASP A 48 28.36 -9.39 -2.55
N MET A 49 27.47 -8.42 -2.24
CA MET A 49 26.91 -8.27 -0.90
C MET A 49 25.97 -9.42 -0.51
N VAL A 50 25.30 -10.09 -1.46
CA VAL A 50 24.45 -11.27 -1.18
C VAL A 50 25.21 -12.37 -0.46
N ILE A 51 26.49 -12.57 -0.80
CA ILE A 51 27.36 -13.60 -0.20
C ILE A 51 27.58 -13.35 1.30
N THR A 52 27.43 -12.10 1.77
CA THR A 52 27.65 -11.71 3.16
C THR A 52 26.49 -12.10 4.10
N ARG A 53 25.33 -12.51 3.57
CA ARG A 53 24.13 -12.92 4.34
C ARG A 53 23.73 -14.36 4.03
N PRO A 54 24.52 -15.37 4.43
CA PRO A 54 24.23 -16.79 4.16
C PRO A 54 22.99 -17.32 4.92
N ASP A 55 22.51 -16.57 5.91
CA ASP A 55 21.29 -16.86 6.67
C ASP A 55 20.01 -16.62 5.87
N ILE A 56 20.06 -15.82 4.79
CA ILE A 56 18.94 -15.59 3.89
C ILE A 56 19.05 -16.51 2.67
N GLY A 57 18.03 -17.32 2.43
CA GLY A 57 17.81 -18.03 1.16
C GLY A 57 17.41 -17.11 0.00
N PHE A 58 18.38 -16.47 -0.65
CA PHE A 58 18.16 -15.70 -1.87
C PHE A 58 17.83 -16.62 -3.06
N LEU A 59 16.54 -16.71 -3.42
CA LEU A 59 16.07 -17.64 -4.47
C LEU A 59 16.26 -17.12 -5.90
N ARG A 60 16.50 -15.82 -6.07
CA ARG A 60 16.59 -15.15 -7.38
C ARG A 60 17.54 -13.95 -7.30
N THR A 61 18.52 -13.90 -8.20
CA THR A 61 19.56 -12.86 -8.26
C THR A 61 20.01 -12.56 -9.70
N ASP A 62 19.20 -12.85 -10.71
CA ASP A 62 19.47 -12.44 -12.10
C ASP A 62 19.46 -10.91 -12.25
N ASP A 63 20.12 -10.42 -13.31
CA ASP A 63 20.31 -8.99 -13.58
C ASP A 63 19.00 -8.21 -13.56
N ALA A 64 17.97 -8.72 -14.27
CA ALA A 64 16.67 -8.08 -14.34
C ALA A 64 15.96 -8.01 -12.98
N PHE A 65 16.21 -8.98 -12.09
CA PHE A 65 15.65 -8.98 -10.75
C PHE A 65 16.37 -7.98 -9.84
N ILE A 66 17.71 -7.99 -9.82
CA ILE A 66 18.53 -7.06 -9.02
C ILE A 66 18.27 -5.60 -9.45
N LEU A 67 18.10 -5.37 -10.76
CA LEU A 67 17.86 -4.04 -11.31
C LEU A 67 16.59 -3.39 -10.73
N ARG A 68 15.57 -4.17 -10.36
CA ARG A 68 14.36 -3.66 -9.68
C ARG A 68 14.71 -2.94 -8.37
N PHE A 69 15.64 -3.51 -7.60
CA PHE A 69 16.08 -2.99 -6.31
C PHE A 69 17.01 -1.79 -6.47
N LEU A 70 17.92 -1.83 -7.46
CA LEU A 70 18.77 -0.70 -7.81
C LEU A 70 17.92 0.51 -8.22
N ARG A 71 16.95 0.35 -9.13
CA ARG A 71 16.03 1.41 -9.55
C ARG A 71 15.22 1.94 -8.36
N ALA A 72 14.64 1.07 -7.54
CA ALA A 72 13.88 1.45 -6.35
C ALA A 72 14.69 2.22 -5.29
N ARG A 73 16.02 2.12 -5.34
CA ARG A 73 16.96 2.81 -4.43
C ARG A 73 17.91 3.76 -5.15
N LYS A 74 17.54 4.19 -6.37
CA LYS A 74 18.28 5.21 -7.14
C LYS A 74 19.78 4.89 -7.25
N PHE A 75 20.09 3.62 -7.50
CA PHE A 75 21.43 3.09 -7.65
C PHE A 75 22.33 3.27 -6.40
N GLN A 76 21.73 3.40 -5.22
CA GLN A 76 22.45 3.26 -3.95
C GLN A 76 22.61 1.78 -3.62
N HIS A 77 23.78 1.20 -3.93
CA HIS A 77 24.02 -0.25 -3.91
C HIS A 77 23.71 -0.88 -2.56
N PHE A 78 24.22 -0.30 -1.46
CA PHE A 78 23.97 -0.83 -0.11
C PHE A 78 22.49 -0.80 0.27
N GLU A 79 21.78 0.26 -0.10
CA GLU A 79 20.33 0.38 0.15
C GLU A 79 19.51 -0.58 -0.71
N ALA A 80 19.93 -0.80 -1.96
CA ALA A 80 19.35 -1.80 -2.85
C ALA A 80 19.55 -3.22 -2.30
N PHE A 81 20.75 -3.53 -1.81
CA PHE A 81 21.04 -4.79 -1.13
C PHE A 81 20.20 -4.96 0.13
N ARG A 82 20.08 -3.93 0.98
CA ARG A 82 19.26 -3.95 2.19
C ARG A 82 17.79 -4.25 1.87
N LEU A 83 17.24 -3.63 0.82
CA LEU A 83 15.88 -3.89 0.35
C LEU A 83 15.73 -5.32 -0.20
N LEU A 84 16.71 -5.81 -0.96
CA LEU A 84 16.73 -7.18 -1.49
C LEU A 84 16.77 -8.24 -0.37
N ALA A 85 17.61 -8.02 0.65
CA ALA A 85 17.70 -8.89 1.81
C ALA A 85 16.37 -8.92 2.59
N GLN A 86 15.80 -7.74 2.88
CA GLN A 86 14.49 -7.62 3.54
C GLN A 86 13.37 -8.31 2.76
N TYR A 87 13.38 -8.21 1.43
CA TYR A 87 12.39 -8.86 0.58
C TYR A 87 12.39 -10.40 0.76
N PHE A 88 13.56 -11.04 0.76
CA PHE A 88 13.64 -12.50 0.93
C PHE A 88 13.43 -12.93 2.39
N GLU A 89 13.97 -12.18 3.34
CA GLU A 89 13.80 -12.42 4.77
C GLU A 89 12.31 -12.36 5.15
N TYR A 90 11.58 -11.34 4.67
CA TYR A 90 10.14 -11.22 4.87
C TYR A 90 9.38 -12.43 4.33
N ARG A 91 9.73 -12.91 3.14
CA ARG A 91 9.11 -14.11 2.54
C ARG A 91 9.40 -15.39 3.32
N GLN A 92 10.60 -15.52 3.88
CA GLN A 92 10.99 -16.68 4.70
C GLN A 92 10.32 -16.68 6.07
N GLN A 93 10.13 -15.50 6.67
CA GLN A 93 9.46 -15.37 7.96
C GLN A 93 7.94 -15.50 7.86
N ASN A 94 7.36 -15.15 6.71
CA ASN A 94 5.90 -15.14 6.49
C ASN A 94 5.45 -16.22 5.51
N LEU A 95 5.89 -17.47 5.70
CA LEU A 95 5.58 -18.57 4.77
C LEU A 95 4.08 -18.75 4.54
N ASP A 96 3.24 -18.54 5.56
CA ASP A 96 1.79 -18.64 5.42
C ASP A 96 1.23 -17.62 4.44
N MET A 97 1.84 -16.43 4.28
CA MET A 97 1.43 -15.43 3.29
C MET A 97 1.88 -15.83 1.86
N PHE A 98 3.02 -16.49 1.71
CA PHE A 98 3.63 -16.77 0.40
C PHE A 98 3.53 -18.23 -0.07
N LYS A 99 2.96 -19.13 0.74
CA LYS A 99 2.70 -20.51 0.37
C LYS A 99 1.69 -20.57 -0.79
N SER A 100 2.08 -21.26 -1.86
CA SER A 100 1.27 -21.37 -3.09
C SER A 100 0.93 -20.03 -3.74
N PHE A 101 1.79 -19.01 -3.56
CA PHE A 101 1.61 -17.67 -4.12
C PHE A 101 1.73 -17.65 -5.65
N LYS A 102 0.63 -17.98 -6.33
CA LYS A 102 0.51 -18.08 -7.79
C LYS A 102 -0.89 -17.66 -8.23
N ALA A 103 -1.01 -17.17 -9.47
CA ALA A 103 -2.30 -16.82 -10.07
C ALA A 103 -3.28 -18.01 -10.20
N THR A 104 -2.82 -19.25 -10.00
CA THR A 104 -3.64 -20.46 -10.01
C THR A 104 -4.31 -20.76 -8.67
N ASP A 105 -3.87 -20.11 -7.58
CA ASP A 105 -4.49 -20.24 -6.27
C ASP A 105 -5.97 -19.81 -6.34
N PRO A 106 -6.93 -20.58 -5.80
CA PRO A 106 -8.35 -20.30 -5.97
C PRO A 106 -8.79 -18.91 -5.49
N GLY A 107 -8.27 -18.47 -4.34
CA GLY A 107 -8.63 -17.17 -3.74
C GLY A 107 -8.11 -16.01 -4.59
N ILE A 108 -6.82 -16.07 -4.94
CA ILE A 108 -6.18 -15.07 -5.80
C ILE A 108 -6.84 -15.03 -7.19
N LYS A 109 -7.01 -16.20 -7.82
CA LYS A 109 -7.56 -16.32 -9.17
C LYS A 109 -8.96 -15.73 -9.25
N GLN A 110 -9.80 -16.02 -8.26
CA GLN A 110 -11.17 -15.52 -8.25
C GLN A 110 -11.19 -14.02 -7.98
N ALA A 111 -10.38 -13.50 -7.06
CA ALA A 111 -10.25 -12.06 -6.83
C ALA A 111 -9.83 -11.30 -8.10
N LEU A 112 -8.81 -11.80 -8.81
CA LEU A 112 -8.35 -11.21 -10.08
C LEU A 112 -9.43 -11.26 -11.16
N LYS A 113 -10.15 -12.39 -11.28
CA LYS A 113 -11.27 -12.53 -12.23
C LYS A 113 -12.44 -11.58 -11.94
N ASP A 114 -12.67 -11.30 -10.68
CA ASP A 114 -13.67 -10.35 -10.22
C ASP A 114 -13.19 -8.89 -10.34
N GLY A 115 -11.98 -8.67 -10.90
CA GLY A 115 -11.42 -7.36 -11.17
C GLY A 115 -10.65 -6.75 -10.00
N PHE A 116 -10.05 -7.57 -9.13
CA PHE A 116 -9.32 -7.10 -7.95
C PHE A 116 -7.87 -7.55 -7.85
N PRO A 117 -6.92 -6.61 -7.64
CA PRO A 117 -7.10 -5.17 -7.78
C PRO A 117 -7.50 -4.79 -9.22
N GLY A 118 -8.24 -3.69 -9.39
CA GLY A 118 -8.69 -3.24 -10.71
C GLY A 118 -7.58 -2.47 -11.41
N GLY A 119 -7.03 -2.99 -12.51
CA GLY A 119 -6.05 -2.25 -13.31
C GLY A 119 -6.73 -1.43 -14.40
N LEU A 120 -6.47 -0.12 -14.47
CA LEU A 120 -6.88 0.67 -15.64
C LEU A 120 -6.00 0.32 -16.84
N ALA A 121 -6.61 0.26 -18.03
CA ALA A 121 -5.88 0.02 -19.28
C ALA A 121 -4.84 1.14 -19.51
N ASN A 122 -5.29 2.38 -19.37
CA ASN A 122 -4.48 3.57 -19.58
C ASN A 122 -3.53 3.86 -18.41
N LEU A 123 -2.39 4.45 -18.75
CA LEU A 123 -1.45 5.06 -17.79
C LEU A 123 -1.90 6.48 -17.46
N ASP A 124 -1.39 7.04 -16.37
CA ASP A 124 -1.54 8.48 -16.12
C ASP A 124 -0.59 9.33 -16.98
N HIS A 125 -0.68 10.65 -16.85
CA HIS A 125 0.15 11.60 -17.60
C HIS A 125 1.64 11.57 -17.25
N TYR A 126 2.05 10.79 -16.23
CA TYR A 126 3.45 10.54 -15.87
C TYR A 126 3.93 9.13 -16.27
N GLY A 127 3.13 8.39 -17.04
CA GLY A 127 3.44 7.01 -17.46
C GLY A 127 3.26 5.98 -16.34
N ARG A 128 2.51 6.32 -15.28
CA ARG A 128 2.28 5.40 -14.14
C ARG A 128 1.10 4.50 -14.40
N LYS A 129 1.21 3.23 -14.02
CA LYS A 129 0.07 2.31 -14.04
C LYS A 129 -0.89 2.62 -12.90
N ILE A 130 -2.20 2.61 -13.16
CA ILE A 130 -3.21 2.94 -12.15
C ILE A 130 -3.89 1.65 -11.71
N LEU A 131 -3.83 1.37 -10.41
CA LEU A 131 -4.57 0.32 -9.72
C LEU A 131 -5.69 0.95 -8.89
N VAL A 132 -6.87 0.37 -8.93
CA VAL A 132 -8.04 0.78 -8.17
C VAL A 132 -8.40 -0.35 -7.21
N LEU A 133 -8.46 -0.04 -5.92
CA LEU A 133 -8.98 -0.91 -4.88
C LEU A 133 -10.38 -0.44 -4.53
N SER A 134 -11.37 -1.29 -4.77
CA SER A 134 -12.75 -1.04 -4.35
C SER A 134 -13.12 -1.99 -3.21
N PRO A 135 -13.72 -1.50 -2.11
CA PRO A 135 -14.18 -2.32 -1.00
C PRO A 135 -15.41 -3.15 -1.35
N SER A 136 -16.08 -2.84 -2.47
CA SER A 136 -17.33 -3.48 -2.91
C SER A 136 -17.27 -5.02 -3.01
N ILE A 137 -16.05 -5.58 -3.04
CA ILE A 137 -15.82 -7.00 -3.24
C ILE A 137 -14.95 -7.63 -2.15
N ILE A 138 -14.43 -6.83 -1.22
CA ILE A 138 -13.53 -7.26 -0.14
C ILE A 138 -14.23 -8.29 0.77
N ASP A 139 -15.53 -8.11 1.00
CA ASP A 139 -16.38 -8.97 1.84
C ASP A 139 -16.48 -10.42 1.34
N ARG A 140 -16.12 -10.67 0.07
CA ARG A 140 -16.19 -12.00 -0.57
C ARG A 140 -14.92 -12.82 -0.42
N TYR A 141 -13.86 -12.22 0.10
CA TYR A 141 -12.53 -12.82 0.20
C TYR A 141 -11.96 -12.68 1.60
N THR A 142 -11.00 -13.55 1.94
CA THR A 142 -10.24 -13.35 3.17
C THR A 142 -9.25 -12.19 2.99
N LEU A 143 -8.85 -11.56 4.10
CA LEU A 143 -7.78 -10.55 4.08
C LEU A 143 -6.50 -11.08 3.41
N VAL A 144 -6.20 -12.38 3.60
CA VAL A 144 -5.04 -13.04 2.99
C VAL A 144 -5.18 -13.11 1.46
N ASP A 145 -6.36 -13.46 0.94
CA ASP A 145 -6.60 -13.49 -0.51
C ASP A 145 -6.48 -12.11 -1.15
N ILE A 146 -7.00 -11.09 -0.47
CA ILE A 146 -6.94 -9.68 -0.88
C ILE A 146 -5.49 -9.22 -0.97
N LEU A 147 -4.73 -9.39 0.12
CA LEU A 147 -3.33 -8.99 0.17
C LEU A 147 -2.51 -9.75 -0.87
N ARG A 148 -2.75 -11.06 -1.04
CA ARG A 148 -2.06 -11.86 -2.05
C ARG A 148 -2.39 -11.43 -3.48
N ALA A 149 -3.64 -11.08 -3.78
CA ALA A 149 -4.01 -10.57 -5.09
C ALA A 149 -3.33 -9.23 -5.41
N ILE A 150 -3.26 -8.33 -4.43
CA ILE A 150 -2.52 -7.06 -4.56
C ILE A 150 -1.04 -7.32 -4.78
N LEU A 151 -0.40 -8.11 -3.90
CA LEU A 151 1.03 -8.43 -4.01
C LEU A 151 1.36 -9.09 -5.34
N LEU A 152 0.54 -10.02 -5.82
CA LEU A 152 0.80 -10.72 -7.08
C LEU A 152 0.66 -9.78 -8.28
N SER A 153 -0.29 -8.86 -8.23
CA SER A 153 -0.46 -7.83 -9.26
C SER A 153 0.75 -6.90 -9.29
N LEU A 154 1.23 -6.45 -8.12
CA LEU A 154 2.42 -5.63 -8.02
C LEU A 154 3.67 -6.36 -8.52
N GLU A 155 3.85 -7.63 -8.14
CA GLU A 155 4.95 -8.48 -8.62
C GLU A 155 4.97 -8.62 -10.15
N ALA A 156 3.79 -8.76 -10.77
CA ALA A 156 3.66 -8.82 -12.23
C ALA A 156 3.95 -7.47 -12.89
N MET A 157 3.54 -6.35 -12.28
CA MET A 157 3.76 -5.01 -12.83
C MET A 157 5.23 -4.58 -12.76
N ILE A 158 5.94 -4.91 -11.68
CA ILE A 158 7.37 -4.59 -11.56
C ILE A 158 8.26 -5.45 -12.46
N GLU A 159 7.71 -6.38 -13.26
CA GLU A 159 8.45 -7.04 -14.33
C GLU A 159 8.70 -6.11 -15.52
N ASP A 160 7.83 -5.10 -15.71
CA ASP A 160 7.94 -4.10 -16.76
C ASP A 160 9.01 -3.04 -16.40
N PRO A 161 10.08 -2.89 -17.20
CA PRO A 161 11.12 -1.89 -16.99
C PRO A 161 10.59 -0.45 -16.94
N GLU A 162 9.58 -0.11 -17.74
CA GLU A 162 9.02 1.24 -17.75
C GLU A 162 8.30 1.55 -16.44
N LEU A 163 7.57 0.57 -15.89
CA LEU A 163 6.89 0.73 -14.61
C LEU A 163 7.85 0.74 -13.42
N GLN A 164 9.03 0.16 -13.53
CA GLN A 164 10.07 0.31 -12.50
C GLN A 164 10.59 1.75 -12.41
N VAL A 165 10.59 2.48 -13.52
CA VAL A 165 11.03 3.89 -13.59
C VAL A 165 9.87 4.84 -13.29
N ASN A 166 8.71 4.57 -13.87
CA ASN A 166 7.55 5.46 -13.77
C ASN A 166 6.78 5.25 -12.47
N GLY A 167 6.69 4.00 -12.00
CA GLY A 167 5.92 3.60 -10.84
C GLY A 167 4.45 3.37 -11.16
N PHE A 168 3.65 3.31 -10.11
CA PHE A 168 2.21 3.09 -10.19
C PHE A 168 1.47 3.99 -9.19
N VAL A 169 0.17 4.15 -9.39
CA VAL A 169 -0.74 4.89 -8.52
C VAL A 169 -1.79 3.91 -8.01
N LEU A 170 -2.01 3.92 -6.71
CA LEU A 170 -3.08 3.18 -6.07
C LEU A 170 -4.20 4.16 -5.71
N ILE A 171 -5.36 3.95 -6.31
CA ILE A 171 -6.59 4.66 -6.00
C ILE A 171 -7.41 3.74 -5.11
N ILE A 172 -7.83 4.22 -3.94
CA ILE A 172 -8.77 3.47 -3.11
C ILE A 172 -10.11 4.18 -3.19
N ASP A 173 -11.06 3.51 -3.83
CA ASP A 173 -12.42 4.01 -4.02
C ASP A 173 -13.29 3.62 -2.82
N TRP A 174 -13.56 4.56 -1.91
CA TRP A 174 -14.38 4.30 -0.73
C TRP A 174 -15.88 4.48 -0.95
N SER A 175 -16.33 4.72 -2.20
CA SER A 175 -17.73 5.10 -2.48
C SER A 175 -18.77 4.07 -1.99
N ASN A 176 -18.40 2.78 -1.91
CA ASN A 176 -19.27 1.69 -1.44
C ASN A 176 -18.78 1.06 -0.12
N PHE A 177 -18.03 1.80 0.70
CA PHE A 177 -17.52 1.28 1.96
C PHE A 177 -18.64 1.01 2.96
N THR A 178 -18.72 -0.22 3.48
CA THR A 178 -19.60 -0.56 4.61
C THR A 178 -18.80 -1.24 5.72
N PHE A 179 -19.14 -0.94 6.98
CA PHE A 179 -18.50 -1.54 8.16
C PHE A 179 -18.67 -3.07 8.25
N LYS A 180 -19.62 -3.65 7.49
CA LYS A 180 -19.84 -5.10 7.43
C LYS A 180 -18.64 -5.87 6.89
N GLY A 181 -17.98 -5.34 5.86
CA GLY A 181 -16.92 -6.03 5.13
C GLY A 181 -15.63 -6.30 5.87
N TRP A 182 -15.38 -5.51 6.90
CA TRP A 182 -14.16 -5.57 7.70
C TRP A 182 -14.40 -6.22 9.07
N GLY A 183 -15.55 -6.91 9.24
CA GLY A 183 -15.91 -7.54 10.51
C GLY A 183 -16.32 -6.56 11.62
N LEU A 184 -16.50 -5.27 11.30
CA LEU A 184 -16.89 -4.21 12.25
C LEU A 184 -18.42 -4.08 12.42
N GLY A 185 -19.20 -4.87 11.67
CA GLY A 185 -20.66 -4.83 11.69
C GLY A 185 -21.31 -5.15 13.03
N SER A 186 -20.63 -5.86 13.94
CA SER A 186 -21.17 -6.16 15.28
C SER A 186 -21.00 -5.01 16.29
N LEU A 187 -20.15 -4.02 16.00
CA LEU A 187 -19.95 -2.85 16.85
C LEU A 187 -20.96 -1.72 16.56
N ALA A 188 -21.62 -1.75 15.40
CA ALA A 188 -22.64 -0.77 15.00
C ALA A 188 -24.03 -1.04 15.61
N GLY A 189 -24.13 -1.95 16.58
CA GLY A 189 -25.37 -2.28 17.27
C GLY A 189 -25.63 -1.43 18.51
N SER A 190 -25.81 -0.11 18.37
CA SER A 190 -26.55 0.74 19.34
C SER A 190 -26.51 2.23 19.01
N SER A 191 -26.82 2.62 17.78
CA SER A 191 -27.53 3.89 17.53
C SER A 191 -27.93 3.92 16.07
N GLY A 192 -29.22 4.11 15.82
CA GLY A 192 -29.74 4.31 14.47
C GLY A 192 -29.12 5.57 13.87
N ALA A 193 -28.11 5.40 13.03
CA ALA A 193 -27.60 6.41 12.13
C ALA A 193 -27.09 5.69 10.88
N GLU A 194 -28.02 5.43 9.96
CA GLU A 194 -27.72 5.22 8.56
C GLU A 194 -27.10 6.54 8.06
N GLN A 195 -25.76 6.60 8.00
CA GLN A 195 -25.05 7.70 7.35
C GLN A 195 -24.44 7.15 6.05
N ASP A 196 -25.28 7.06 5.04
CA ASP A 196 -24.85 7.14 3.64
C ASP A 196 -24.30 8.55 3.39
N GLY A 197 -23.02 8.63 3.04
CA GLY A 197 -22.36 9.86 2.60
C GLY A 197 -21.10 9.53 1.81
N PRO A 198 -20.81 10.24 0.70
CA PRO A 198 -19.75 9.86 -0.23
C PRO A 198 -18.39 10.11 0.41
N VAL A 199 -17.68 9.04 0.76
CA VAL A 199 -16.32 9.16 1.29
C VAL A 199 -15.36 9.33 0.11
N GLY A 200 -14.82 10.55 -0.01
CA GLY A 200 -14.00 11.01 -1.14
C GLY A 200 -12.79 10.13 -1.46
N GLN A 201 -12.35 10.25 -2.72
CA GLN A 201 -11.21 9.55 -3.31
C GLN A 201 -9.91 9.88 -2.56
N MET A 202 -9.16 8.85 -2.16
CA MET A 202 -7.81 8.98 -1.61
C MET A 202 -6.79 8.49 -2.64
N TRP A 203 -5.85 9.37 -2.98
CA TRP A 203 -4.74 9.07 -3.89
C TRP A 203 -3.55 8.57 -3.07
N LEU A 204 -3.20 7.29 -3.19
CA LEU A 204 -1.89 6.78 -2.76
C LEU A 204 -0.98 6.76 -3.99
N ALA A 205 -0.28 7.86 -4.23
CA ALA A 205 0.75 7.94 -5.26
C ALA A 205 2.05 7.29 -4.74
N GLY A 206 2.20 5.99 -4.94
CA GLY A 206 3.43 5.27 -4.59
C GLY A 206 4.52 5.45 -5.64
N ARG A 207 5.35 6.50 -5.53
CA ARG A 207 6.70 6.46 -6.14
C ARG A 207 7.62 5.79 -5.13
N ASN A 208 7.92 4.51 -5.34
CA ASN A 208 8.68 3.61 -4.46
C ASN A 208 7.93 3.22 -3.18
N LEU A 209 7.07 2.20 -3.24
CA LEU A 209 6.56 1.56 -2.03
C LEU A 209 7.62 0.59 -1.48
N PRO A 210 8.24 0.85 -0.31
CA PRO A 210 8.69 -0.26 0.51
C PRO A 210 7.46 -1.09 0.87
N MET A 211 7.56 -2.41 0.69
CA MET A 211 6.61 -3.37 1.23
C MET A 211 6.34 -3.04 2.70
N SER A 212 5.05 -2.92 3.03
CA SER A 212 4.47 -2.44 4.29
C SER A 212 4.67 -0.95 4.55
N ASP A 213 3.66 -0.15 4.22
CA ASP A 213 3.43 1.09 4.93
C ASP A 213 2.10 1.01 5.67
N VAL A 214 2.16 0.47 6.89
CA VAL A 214 1.06 0.52 7.86
C VAL A 214 0.74 1.98 8.23
N GLU A 215 1.64 2.93 7.91
CA GLU A 215 1.39 4.35 8.12
C GLU A 215 0.21 4.89 7.27
N ALA A 216 -0.11 4.29 6.12
CA ALA A 216 -1.25 4.76 5.32
C ALA A 216 -2.63 4.44 5.95
N LEU A 217 -2.69 3.57 6.98
CA LEU A 217 -3.95 3.16 7.63
C LEU A 217 -4.45 4.13 8.70
N TYR A 218 -3.57 4.89 9.36
CA TYR A 218 -3.99 5.75 10.49
C TYR A 218 -4.82 6.96 10.08
N ALA A 219 -4.72 7.36 8.80
CA ALA A 219 -5.49 8.47 8.23
C ALA A 219 -7.00 8.19 8.17
N ASN A 220 -7.45 7.00 8.58
CA ASN A 220 -8.87 6.61 8.59
C ASN A 220 -9.40 6.23 9.98
N ILE A 221 -8.60 6.33 11.05
CA ILE A 221 -9.05 5.96 12.39
C ILE A 221 -9.97 7.06 12.95
N PRO A 222 -11.21 6.74 13.37
CA PRO A 222 -12.10 7.72 14.00
C PRO A 222 -11.54 8.20 15.34
N HIS A 223 -11.58 9.51 15.59
CA HIS A 223 -11.07 10.10 16.84
C HIS A 223 -11.68 9.43 18.07
N LYS A 224 -12.99 9.19 18.07
CA LYS A 224 -13.70 8.56 19.19
C LYS A 224 -13.14 7.19 19.57
N ASP A 225 -12.80 6.38 18.58
CA ASP A 225 -12.29 5.02 18.81
C ASP A 225 -10.87 5.06 19.36
N VAL A 226 -10.06 6.01 18.89
CA VAL A 226 -8.72 6.27 19.45
C VAL A 226 -8.81 6.73 20.90
N LEU A 227 -9.71 7.67 21.21
CA LEU A 227 -9.89 8.15 22.58
C LEU A 227 -10.34 7.03 23.51
N GLN A 228 -11.15 6.10 23.01
CA GLN A 228 -11.54 4.93 23.78
C GLN A 228 -10.36 3.96 23.98
N ALA A 229 -9.57 3.69 22.95
CA ALA A 229 -8.36 2.87 23.05
C ALA A 229 -7.34 3.47 24.03
N VAL A 230 -7.16 4.80 24.02
CA VAL A 230 -6.31 5.52 24.98
C VAL A 230 -6.83 5.30 26.41
N ARG A 231 -8.14 5.44 26.62
CA ARG A 231 -8.75 5.20 27.95
C ARG A 231 -8.61 3.75 28.41
N ASN A 232 -8.68 2.79 27.50
CA ASN A 232 -8.51 1.37 27.82
C ASN A 232 -7.05 1.00 28.13
N SER A 233 -6.08 1.70 27.52
CA SER A 233 -4.66 1.40 27.70
C SER A 233 -4.06 1.89 29.03
N ILE A 234 -4.71 2.85 29.71
CA ILE A 234 -4.23 3.46 30.96
C ILE A 234 -5.08 2.99 32.15
N PRO A 235 -4.51 2.30 33.15
CA PRO A 235 -5.28 1.76 34.28
C PRO A 235 -5.90 2.84 35.20
N ASP A 236 -5.23 3.98 35.35
CA ASP A 236 -5.71 5.09 36.18
C ASP A 236 -6.71 5.97 35.42
N THR A 237 -7.94 6.04 35.92
CA THR A 237 -9.05 6.71 35.23
C THR A 237 -8.84 8.22 35.09
N ILE A 238 -8.19 8.87 36.06
CA ILE A 238 -7.95 10.32 36.03
C ILE A 238 -6.93 10.65 34.93
N THR A 239 -5.82 9.92 34.91
CA THR A 239 -4.76 10.06 33.90
C THR A 239 -5.27 9.67 32.52
N ALA A 240 -6.04 8.59 32.41
CA ALA A 240 -6.65 8.13 31.17
C ALA A 240 -7.53 9.20 30.53
N ASN A 241 -8.38 9.86 31.32
CA ASN A 241 -9.26 10.92 30.85
C ASN A 241 -8.48 12.18 30.46
N LEU A 242 -7.51 12.59 31.26
CA LEU A 242 -6.66 13.74 30.94
C LEU A 242 -5.87 13.52 29.64
N VAL A 243 -5.28 12.34 29.46
CA VAL A 243 -4.54 11.99 28.25
C VAL A 243 -5.49 11.92 27.05
N ALA A 244 -6.68 11.36 27.21
CA ALA A 244 -7.69 11.36 26.15
C ALA A 244 -8.13 12.78 25.75
N GLU A 245 -8.35 13.69 26.70
CA GLU A 245 -8.71 15.08 26.42
C GLU A 245 -7.59 15.84 25.69
N LEU A 246 -6.33 15.67 26.14
CA LEU A 246 -5.17 16.23 25.44
C LEU A 246 -5.03 15.66 24.03
N CYS A 247 -5.34 14.38 23.86
CA CYS A 247 -5.32 13.74 22.57
C CYS A 247 -6.39 14.28 21.62
N ASP A 248 -7.62 14.43 22.12
CA ASP A 248 -8.73 15.02 21.39
C ASP A 248 -8.40 16.44 20.93
N PHE A 249 -7.76 17.23 21.81
CA PHE A 249 -7.31 18.57 21.49
C PHE A 249 -6.34 18.58 20.30
N VAL A 250 -5.32 17.72 20.30
CA VAL A 250 -4.34 17.63 19.20
C VAL A 250 -5.00 17.20 17.88
N LEU A 251 -5.93 16.25 17.95
CA LEU A 251 -6.62 15.70 16.79
C LEU A 251 -7.61 16.69 16.16
N ILE A 252 -8.28 17.53 16.96
CA ILE A 252 -9.26 18.52 16.49
C ILE A 252 -8.59 19.84 16.06
N HIS A 253 -7.42 20.18 16.61
CA HIS A 253 -6.71 21.43 16.30
C HIS A 253 -5.55 21.22 15.32
N SER A 254 -5.72 20.30 14.37
CA SER A 254 -4.75 20.04 13.31
C SER A 254 -5.02 20.94 12.10
N TYR A 255 -4.15 21.94 11.90
CA TYR A 255 -4.21 22.86 10.76
C TYR A 255 -3.16 22.51 9.71
N PHE A 256 -3.51 22.63 8.44
CA PHE A 256 -2.56 22.49 7.34
C PHE A 256 -2.73 23.63 6.33
N ARG A 257 -1.63 23.98 5.65
CA ARG A 257 -1.62 25.01 4.61
C ARG A 257 -1.56 24.35 3.24
N PHE A 258 -2.47 24.75 2.35
CA PHE A 258 -2.43 24.34 0.94
C PHE A 258 -2.54 25.60 0.07
N GLY A 259 -1.46 25.87 -0.69
CA GLY A 259 -1.27 27.18 -1.33
C GLY A 259 -1.19 28.30 -0.28
N ASP A 260 -2.02 29.33 -0.44
CA ASP A 260 -2.11 30.46 0.49
C ASP A 260 -3.24 30.35 1.52
N ASN A 261 -3.97 29.24 1.50
CA ASN A 261 -5.11 29.02 2.38
C ASN A 261 -4.77 28.08 3.54
N LEU A 262 -5.31 28.40 4.72
CA LEU A 262 -5.23 27.58 5.91
C LEU A 262 -6.51 26.74 6.05
N TYR A 263 -6.36 25.45 6.29
CA TYR A 263 -7.46 24.50 6.45
C TYR A 263 -7.37 23.85 7.82
N LEU A 264 -8.53 23.68 8.47
CA LEU A 264 -8.68 22.91 9.70
C LEU A 264 -9.15 21.51 9.35
N GLN A 265 -8.46 20.49 9.86
CA GLN A 265 -8.90 19.12 9.75
C GLN A 265 -10.08 18.85 10.69
N ILE A 266 -11.21 18.42 10.13
CA ILE A 266 -12.47 18.19 10.87
C ILE A 266 -12.69 16.72 11.28
N GLY A 267 -11.75 15.84 10.95
CA GLY A 267 -11.82 14.42 11.31
C GLY A 267 -10.63 13.62 10.81
N ARG A 268 -10.43 12.44 11.39
CA ARG A 268 -9.28 11.54 11.17
C ARG A 268 -7.95 12.19 11.58
N THR A 269 -6.85 11.44 11.53
CA THR A 269 -5.54 11.95 11.95
C THR A 269 -4.77 12.51 10.75
N ALA A 270 -4.23 13.73 10.85
CA ALA A 270 -3.39 14.29 9.78
C ALA A 270 -2.13 13.46 9.59
N MET A 271 -1.84 13.17 8.33
CA MET A 271 -0.58 12.56 7.90
C MET A 271 0.57 13.52 8.23
N GLY A 272 1.59 13.02 8.91
CA GLY A 272 2.77 13.82 9.33
C GLY A 272 2.66 14.52 10.68
N THR A 273 1.57 14.35 11.44
CA THR A 273 1.56 14.80 12.84
C THR A 273 2.46 13.89 13.69
N HIS A 274 3.23 14.48 14.61
CA HIS A 274 4.12 13.72 15.50
C HIS A 274 3.41 12.70 16.40
N MET A 275 2.09 12.81 16.51
CA MET A 275 1.24 11.96 17.33
C MET A 275 0.54 10.85 16.51
N ALA A 276 0.53 10.93 15.18
CA ALA A 276 -0.15 9.94 14.33
C ALA A 276 0.35 8.49 14.51
N PRO A 277 1.67 8.22 14.58
CA PRO A 277 2.18 6.86 14.78
C PRO A 277 1.77 6.28 16.14
N GLN A 278 1.81 7.09 17.20
CA GLN A 278 1.46 6.69 18.57
C GLN A 278 -0.04 6.38 18.66
N TYR A 279 -0.88 7.19 18.01
CA TYR A 279 -2.31 6.92 17.92
C TYR A 279 -2.62 5.62 17.19
N ALA A 280 -1.96 5.38 16.06
CA ALA A 280 -2.12 4.15 15.30
C ALA A 280 -1.77 2.94 16.17
N ASN A 281 -0.63 2.99 16.87
CA ASN A 281 -0.16 1.89 17.68
C ASN A 281 -1.08 1.60 18.88
N ILE A 282 -1.58 2.63 19.58
CA ILE A 282 -2.50 2.45 20.70
C ILE A 282 -3.83 1.86 20.23
N PHE A 283 -4.38 2.39 19.13
CA PHE A 283 -5.60 1.85 18.54
C PHE A 283 -5.44 0.41 18.07
N MET A 284 -4.33 0.09 17.39
CA MET A 284 -4.05 -1.26 16.91
C MET A 284 -3.83 -2.24 18.06
N ALA A 285 -3.17 -1.83 19.15
CA ALA A 285 -3.00 -2.67 20.33
C ALA A 285 -4.33 -2.97 21.05
N ASP A 286 -5.21 -1.96 21.19
CA ASP A 286 -6.55 -2.15 21.74
C ASP A 286 -7.41 -3.04 20.82
N LEU A 287 -7.31 -2.84 19.50
CA LEU A 287 -8.01 -3.66 18.51
C LEU A 287 -7.52 -5.12 18.53
N GLU A 288 -6.22 -5.33 18.63
CA GLU A 288 -5.60 -6.65 18.78
C GLU A 288 -6.08 -7.35 20.06
N GLN A 289 -6.06 -6.66 21.20
CA GLN A 289 -6.56 -7.22 22.46
C GLN A 289 -8.04 -7.59 22.39
N ARG A 290 -8.87 -6.72 21.80
CA ARG A 290 -10.27 -7.03 21.55
C ARG A 290 -10.42 -8.24 20.64
N PHE A 291 -9.66 -8.31 19.55
CA PHE A 291 -9.72 -9.44 18.61
C PHE A 291 -9.31 -10.76 19.27
N LEU A 292 -8.22 -10.76 20.03
CA LEU A 292 -7.74 -11.93 20.78
C LEU A 292 -8.76 -12.40 21.83
N SER A 293 -9.51 -11.48 22.45
CA SER A 293 -10.57 -11.85 23.41
C SER A 293 -11.74 -12.63 22.80
N PHE A 294 -11.93 -12.54 21.48
CA PHE A 294 -12.94 -13.29 20.73
C PHE A 294 -12.41 -14.59 20.11
N CYS A 295 -11.10 -14.82 20.14
CA CYS A 295 -10.48 -16.03 19.63
C CYS A 295 -10.46 -17.14 20.71
N PRO A 296 -10.98 -18.34 20.41
CA PRO A 296 -10.97 -19.47 21.35
C PRO A 296 -9.58 -20.05 21.61
N LEU A 297 -8.57 -19.66 20.80
CA LEU A 297 -7.18 -20.03 20.96
C LEU A 297 -6.37 -18.74 21.11
N THR A 298 -5.80 -18.53 22.29
CA THR A 298 -4.84 -17.47 22.55
C THR A 298 -3.45 -17.94 22.14
N PRO A 299 -2.64 -17.11 21.45
CA PRO A 299 -1.24 -17.41 21.24
C PRO A 299 -0.54 -17.53 22.61
N THR A 300 0.10 -18.66 22.84
CA THR A 300 1.02 -18.90 23.97
C THR A 300 2.32 -18.17 23.79
#